data_AF-A0A0C2XKW3-F1
#
_entry.id   AF-A0A0C2XKW3-F1
#
_cell.length_a   1.000
_cell.length_b   1.000
_cell.length_c   1.000
_cell.angle_alpha   90.00
_cell.angle_beta   90.00
_cell.angle_gamma   90.00
#
_symmetry.space_group_name_H-M   'P 1'
#
loop_
_entity.id
_entity.type
_entity.pdbx_description
1 polymer ?
#
loop_
_entity_poly.entity_id
_entity_poly.type
_entity_poly.pdbx_seq_one_letter_code
_entity_poly.pdbx_strand_id
1 'polypeptide(L)'
;DLPLELITHILYQTSPKDLLACKRINKYFYNLIQNSILLQYRLALDGAKATNNPYSSLPSSERLKALKDSESAWAFLRSKLTVTISVPHNPSGIYDLTGGVYLLGNTNRNQLHYLKLPSSGKDPIHWEVINVGKTIIDMGLCVYEHDLIAIITTCLDTARTFDIELSILKFSTGQPHPEAREHKIHVLNSRWEKPAIGIEIVGDHLVLVIYYLNNFNPDDHIFIWEWRTGVLKTHFTAPYRTYSGLVFLTEHLVLLPNSQKNSLDIFRIPSTSSIPTPTTPLLSLALPALANGRAPGGISCRAEPNPIAQSSDRDDVLKPRRGFLADAEQAICIFTVRVLGVQLGNFQFGHTFTFIVHRHALVNI
;
A
#
# COMPACT_ATOMS: atom_id res chain seq x y z
N ASP A 1 41.78 14.71 23.34
CA ASP A 1 40.60 15.07 22.53
C ASP A 1 40.31 14.04 21.46
N LEU A 2 39.03 13.72 21.25
CA LEU A 2 38.62 12.86 20.14
C LEU A 2 38.60 13.68 18.84
N PRO A 3 39.03 13.12 17.70
CA PRO A 3 38.82 13.71 16.37
C PRO A 3 37.36 14.10 16.12
N LEU A 4 37.17 15.19 15.36
CA LEU A 4 35.84 15.74 15.05
C LEU A 4 34.94 14.72 14.35
N GLU A 5 35.53 13.90 13.50
CA GLU A 5 34.89 12.82 12.75
C GLU A 5 34.33 11.76 13.71
N LEU A 6 35.10 11.39 14.75
CA LEU A 6 34.66 10.42 15.75
C LEU A 6 33.53 10.99 16.61
N ILE A 7 33.63 12.24 17.04
CA ILE A 7 32.54 12.90 17.81
C ILE A 7 31.27 12.96 16.95
N THR A 8 31.41 13.31 15.67
CA THR A 8 30.28 13.34 14.73
C THR A 8 29.65 11.96 14.56
N HIS A 9 30.45 10.90 14.43
CA HIS A 9 29.94 9.53 14.36
C HIS A 9 29.26 9.09 15.65
N ILE A 10 29.81 9.43 16.83
CA ILE A 10 29.17 9.14 18.12
C ILE A 10 27.80 9.82 18.20
N LEU A 11 27.74 11.12 17.89
CA LEU A 11 26.49 11.87 17.85
C LEU A 11 25.51 11.29 16.83
N TYR A 12 25.99 10.82 15.68
CA TYR A 12 25.17 10.16 14.68
C TYR A 12 24.58 8.84 15.19
N GLN A 13 25.14 8.16 16.19
CA GLN A 13 24.50 6.93 16.73
C GLN A 13 23.40 7.22 17.76
N THR A 14 23.33 8.45 18.30
CA THR A 14 22.32 8.83 19.32
C THR A 14 20.92 9.06 18.73
N SER A 15 19.87 8.96 19.55
CA SER A 15 18.51 9.25 19.07
C SER A 15 18.39 10.71 18.59
N PRO A 16 17.48 11.04 17.66
CA PRO A 16 17.25 12.42 17.26
C PRO A 16 16.94 13.35 18.44
N LYS A 17 16.23 12.84 19.47
CA LYS A 17 15.93 13.57 20.71
C LYS A 17 17.21 13.90 21.49
N ASP A 18 18.11 12.94 21.65
CA ASP A 18 19.39 13.14 22.34
C ASP A 18 20.29 14.10 21.56
N LEU A 19 20.30 13.99 20.23
CA LEU A 19 21.05 14.89 19.37
C LEU A 19 20.57 16.34 19.53
N LEU A 20 19.25 16.56 19.61
CA LEU A 20 18.68 17.88 19.92
C LEU A 20 19.03 18.35 21.34
N ALA A 21 19.09 17.45 22.32
CA ALA A 21 19.55 17.77 23.67
C ALA A 21 21.03 18.18 23.68
N CYS A 22 21.89 17.50 22.92
CA CYS A 22 23.31 17.83 22.77
C CYS A 22 23.53 19.25 22.23
N LYS A 23 22.66 19.74 21.33
CA LYS A 23 22.71 21.14 20.82
C LYS A 23 22.60 22.17 21.95
N ARG A 24 22.03 21.81 23.09
CA ARG A 24 21.77 22.70 24.23
C ARG A 24 22.87 22.64 25.31
N ILE A 25 23.83 21.72 25.19
CA ILE A 25 24.88 21.54 26.22
C ILE A 25 25.84 22.72 26.22
N ASN A 26 26.43 23.06 25.06
CA ASN A 26 27.37 24.17 24.93
C ASN A 26 27.49 24.64 23.46
N LYS A 27 28.20 25.76 23.24
CA LYS A 27 28.44 26.33 21.90
C LYS A 27 29.20 25.38 20.96
N TYR A 28 30.08 24.53 21.49
CA TYR A 28 30.83 23.57 20.69
C TYR A 28 29.91 22.53 20.05
N PHE A 29 29.09 21.83 20.85
CA PHE A 29 28.12 20.85 20.34
C PHE A 29 27.06 21.52 19.46
N TYR A 30 26.61 22.72 19.83
CA TYR A 30 25.71 23.51 18.98
C TYR A 30 26.31 23.70 17.58
N ASN A 31 27.53 24.25 17.49
CA ASN A 31 28.19 24.52 16.21
C ASN A 31 28.49 23.24 15.45
N LEU A 32 28.95 22.18 16.12
CA LEU A 32 29.22 20.88 15.50
C LEU A 32 27.97 20.31 14.83
N ILE A 33 26.85 20.26 15.55
CA ILE A 33 25.61 19.70 15.02
C ILE A 33 25.02 20.62 13.95
N GLN A 34 25.15 21.94 14.07
CA GLN A 34 24.65 22.87 13.04
C GLN A 34 25.43 22.78 11.73
N ASN A 35 26.76 22.62 11.80
CA ASN A 35 27.62 22.63 10.62
C ASN A 35 27.84 21.24 10.00
N SER A 36 27.54 20.15 10.74
CA SER A 36 27.62 18.79 10.21
C SER A 36 26.42 18.45 9.33
N ILE A 37 26.63 18.36 8.02
CA ILE A 37 25.60 17.95 7.04
C ILE A 37 25.01 16.59 7.39
N LEU A 38 25.84 15.64 7.86
CA LEU A 38 25.39 14.31 8.24
C LEU A 38 24.39 14.36 9.41
N LEU A 39 24.70 15.13 10.45
CA LEU A 39 23.83 15.28 11.63
C LEU A 39 22.55 16.09 11.29
N GLN A 40 22.68 17.13 10.47
CA GLN A 40 21.53 17.88 9.96
C GLN A 40 20.60 17.02 9.12
N TYR A 41 21.15 16.14 8.29
CA TYR A 41 20.38 15.20 7.49
C TYR A 41 19.64 14.17 8.35
N ARG A 42 20.30 13.62 9.38
CA ARG A 42 19.64 12.74 10.37
C ARG A 42 18.45 13.42 11.05
N LEU A 43 18.62 14.66 11.51
CA LEU A 43 17.53 15.42 12.14
C LEU A 43 16.40 15.73 11.17
N ALA A 44 16.73 16.06 9.92
CA ALA A 44 15.73 16.32 8.89
C ALA A 44 14.90 15.07 8.55
N LEU A 45 15.54 13.89 8.50
CA LEU A 45 14.85 12.60 8.30
C LEU A 45 13.82 12.32 9.40
N ASP A 46 14.20 12.52 10.67
CA ASP A 46 13.27 12.34 11.80
C ASP A 46 12.08 13.31 11.75
N GLY A 47 12.33 14.57 11.38
CA GLY A 47 11.28 15.57 11.21
C GLY A 47 10.28 15.20 10.11
N ALA A 48 10.78 14.67 8.99
CA ALA A 48 9.97 14.29 7.83
C ALA A 48 9.39 12.86 7.93
N LYS A 49 9.66 12.12 9.02
CA LYS A 49 9.31 10.70 9.17
C LYS A 49 9.73 9.87 7.96
N ALA A 50 10.98 10.09 7.55
CA ALA A 50 11.62 9.46 6.41
C ALA A 50 12.85 8.67 6.86
N THR A 51 13.25 7.71 6.04
CA THR A 51 14.46 6.90 6.23
C THR A 51 15.52 7.27 5.19
N ASN A 52 16.78 7.09 5.55
CA ASN A 52 17.87 7.24 4.59
C ASN A 52 17.75 6.14 3.52
N ASN A 53 17.86 6.50 2.25
CA ASN A 53 17.92 5.51 1.18
C ASN A 53 19.36 4.99 1.00
N PRO A 54 19.65 3.71 1.29
CA PRO A 54 20.99 3.15 1.07
C PRO A 54 21.34 3.03 -0.41
N TYR A 55 20.33 2.93 -1.29
CA TYR A 55 20.49 2.75 -2.74
C TYR A 55 20.75 4.05 -3.51
N SER A 56 20.75 5.19 -2.81
CA SER A 56 21.04 6.48 -3.42
C SER A 56 22.56 6.69 -3.52
N SER A 57 23.05 7.13 -4.67
CA SER A 57 24.44 7.58 -4.85
C SER A 57 24.65 9.05 -4.46
N LEU A 58 23.58 9.77 -4.09
CA LEU A 58 23.65 11.21 -3.81
C LEU A 58 24.48 11.49 -2.56
N PRO A 59 25.34 12.53 -2.56
CA PRO A 59 26.01 13.01 -1.36
C PRO A 59 25.02 13.48 -0.28
N SER A 60 25.38 13.37 1.00
CA SER A 60 24.51 13.77 2.12
C SER A 60 23.99 15.21 2.02
N SER A 61 24.76 16.12 1.42
CA SER A 61 24.35 17.51 1.17
C SER A 61 23.17 17.59 0.20
N GLU A 62 23.22 16.83 -0.90
CA GLU A 62 22.14 16.77 -1.88
C GLU A 62 20.91 16.03 -1.33
N ARG A 63 21.11 14.98 -0.53
CA ARG A 63 20.00 14.29 0.16
C ARG A 63 19.26 15.24 1.10
N LEU A 64 20.00 15.99 1.92
CA LEU A 64 19.46 17.01 2.83
C LEU A 64 18.70 18.09 2.08
N LYS A 65 19.29 18.60 0.98
CA LYS A 65 18.63 19.59 0.13
C LYS A 65 17.33 19.03 -0.46
N ALA A 66 17.37 17.84 -1.06
CA ALA A 66 16.20 17.22 -1.67
C ALA A 66 15.06 17.01 -0.66
N LEU A 67 15.40 16.60 0.57
CA LEU A 67 14.44 16.41 1.65
C LEU A 67 13.81 17.74 2.09
N LYS A 68 14.62 18.76 2.39
CA LYS A 68 14.13 20.10 2.76
C LYS A 68 13.25 20.72 1.66
N ASP A 69 13.68 20.59 0.40
CA ASP A 69 12.91 21.07 -0.74
C ASP A 69 11.59 20.29 -0.85
N SER A 70 11.55 19.00 -0.47
CA SER A 70 10.34 18.16 -0.48
C SER A 70 9.35 18.58 0.61
N GLU A 71 9.84 18.76 1.83
CA GLU A 71 9.02 19.23 2.96
C GLU A 71 8.43 20.61 2.68
N SER A 72 9.23 21.52 2.13
CA SER A 72 8.74 22.84 1.71
C SER A 72 7.66 22.73 0.62
N ALA A 73 7.87 21.89 -0.40
CA ALA A 73 6.88 21.66 -1.45
C ALA A 73 5.54 21.16 -0.89
N TRP A 74 5.56 20.21 0.05
CA TRP A 74 4.35 19.72 0.73
C TRP A 74 3.69 20.77 1.60
N ALA A 75 4.46 21.52 2.40
CA ALA A 75 3.94 22.56 3.28
C ALA A 75 3.19 23.67 2.52
N PHE A 76 3.59 23.94 1.28
CA PHE A 76 2.97 24.97 0.44
C PHE A 76 2.13 24.41 -0.73
N LEU A 77 1.94 23.09 -0.80
CA LEU A 77 1.26 22.39 -1.90
C LEU A 77 1.77 22.80 -3.30
N ARG A 78 3.09 22.96 -3.43
CA ARG A 78 3.75 23.38 -4.67
C ARG A 78 4.33 22.17 -5.38
N SER A 79 3.83 21.88 -6.57
CA SER A 79 4.47 20.88 -7.42
C SER A 79 5.87 21.33 -7.82
N LYS A 80 6.85 20.40 -7.72
CA LYS A 80 8.20 20.61 -8.24
C LYS A 80 8.29 20.37 -9.75
N LEU A 81 7.36 19.59 -10.30
CA LEU A 81 7.36 19.17 -11.69
C LEU A 81 5.92 18.96 -12.16
N THR A 82 5.55 19.62 -13.26
CA THR A 82 4.27 19.40 -13.93
C THR A 82 4.57 18.96 -15.36
N VAL A 83 4.08 17.78 -15.73
CA VAL A 83 4.25 17.21 -17.06
C VAL A 83 2.91 16.68 -17.53
N THR A 84 2.56 16.96 -18.78
CA THR A 84 1.37 16.42 -19.44
C THR A 84 1.76 15.19 -20.23
N ILE A 85 1.12 14.06 -19.93
CA ILE A 85 1.38 12.78 -20.59
C ILE A 85 0.13 12.38 -21.37
N SER A 86 0.29 12.11 -22.67
CA SER A 86 -0.80 11.57 -23.48
C SER A 86 -1.05 10.10 -23.12
N VAL A 87 -2.33 9.72 -22.96
CA VAL A 87 -2.74 8.33 -22.71
C VAL A 87 -3.07 7.68 -24.05
N PRO A 88 -2.37 6.62 -24.47
CA PRO A 88 -2.48 6.07 -25.83
C PRO A 88 -3.71 5.16 -26.02
N HIS A 89 -4.58 5.03 -25.02
CA HIS A 89 -5.71 4.11 -25.01
C HIS A 89 -6.89 4.71 -24.24
N ASN A 90 -8.08 4.12 -24.39
CA ASN A 90 -9.25 4.49 -23.59
C ASN A 90 -9.20 3.74 -22.25
N PRO A 91 -9.01 4.44 -21.11
CA PRO A 91 -8.92 3.80 -19.81
C PRO A 91 -10.27 3.27 -19.35
N SER A 92 -10.24 2.20 -18.56
CA SER A 92 -11.34 1.71 -17.74
C SER A 92 -11.30 2.34 -16.35
N GLY A 93 -12.11 1.83 -15.42
CA GLY A 93 -12.04 2.19 -14.01
C GLY A 93 -10.91 1.50 -13.23
N ILE A 94 -10.14 0.60 -13.86
CA ILE A 94 -9.02 -0.11 -13.23
C ILE A 94 -7.79 0.80 -13.29
N TYR A 95 -7.27 1.20 -12.13
CA TYR A 95 -6.06 2.02 -12.03
C TYR A 95 -5.34 1.75 -10.71
N ASP A 96 -4.03 1.98 -10.69
CA ASP A 96 -3.27 2.07 -9.44
C ASP A 96 -2.08 3.03 -9.61
N LEU A 97 -1.63 3.57 -8.50
CA LEU A 97 -0.44 4.41 -8.39
C LEU A 97 0.35 3.96 -7.18
N THR A 98 1.42 3.22 -7.42
CA THR A 98 2.32 2.77 -6.36
C THR A 98 3.76 2.82 -6.83
N GLY A 99 4.68 3.13 -5.92
CA GLY A 99 6.10 3.16 -6.23
C GLY A 99 6.47 4.03 -7.46
N GLY A 100 5.78 5.16 -7.65
CA GLY A 100 6.02 6.03 -8.81
C GLY A 100 5.68 5.37 -10.16
N VAL A 101 4.99 4.24 -10.16
CA VAL A 101 4.40 3.62 -11.35
C VAL A 101 2.93 4.01 -11.41
N TYR A 102 2.51 4.53 -12.55
CA TYR A 102 1.10 4.78 -12.83
C TYR A 102 0.59 3.72 -13.81
N LEU A 103 -0.51 3.06 -13.46
CA LEU A 103 -1.06 1.93 -14.21
C LEU A 103 -2.55 2.16 -14.50
N LEU A 104 -2.97 1.85 -15.73
CA LEU A 104 -4.33 1.96 -16.24
C LEU A 104 -4.74 0.70 -16.99
N GLY A 105 -5.91 0.15 -16.69
CA GLY A 105 -6.53 -0.90 -17.49
C GLY A 105 -7.27 -0.31 -18.68
N ASN A 106 -7.25 -0.97 -19.85
CA ASN A 106 -8.00 -0.53 -21.02
C ASN A 106 -9.52 -0.79 -20.90
N THR A 107 -10.32 -0.16 -21.75
CA THR A 107 -11.80 -0.31 -21.76
C THR A 107 -12.25 -1.77 -21.91
N ASN A 108 -11.51 -2.57 -22.69
CA ASN A 108 -11.80 -4.01 -22.89
C ASN A 108 -11.43 -4.86 -21.66
N ARG A 109 -10.76 -4.27 -20.66
CA ARG A 109 -10.24 -4.92 -19.45
C ARG A 109 -9.43 -6.16 -19.78
N ASN A 110 -8.53 -6.11 -20.75
CA ASN A 110 -7.67 -7.25 -21.12
C ASN A 110 -6.19 -6.88 -21.23
N GLN A 111 -5.88 -5.59 -21.06
CA GLN A 111 -4.53 -5.04 -21.08
C GLN A 111 -4.37 -4.06 -19.92
N LEU A 112 -3.18 -4.09 -19.31
CA LEU A 112 -2.74 -3.06 -18.36
C LEU A 112 -1.63 -2.26 -19.03
N HIS A 113 -1.81 -0.95 -19.09
CA HIS A 113 -0.81 0.00 -19.55
C HIS A 113 -0.18 0.65 -18.34
N TYR A 114 1.15 0.74 -18.29
CA TYR A 114 1.82 1.40 -17.18
C TYR A 114 2.99 2.25 -17.64
N LEU A 115 3.38 3.21 -16.81
CA LEU A 115 4.61 3.98 -16.97
C LEU A 115 5.24 4.30 -15.62
N LYS A 116 6.53 4.59 -15.64
CA LYS A 116 7.22 5.22 -14.51
C LYS A 116 7.04 6.72 -14.60
N LEU A 117 6.59 7.34 -13.50
CA LEU A 117 6.42 8.78 -13.42
C LEU A 117 7.78 9.48 -13.56
N PRO A 118 7.85 10.55 -14.39
CA PRO A 118 9.09 11.30 -14.56
C PRO A 118 9.48 11.99 -13.25
N SER A 119 10.76 11.93 -12.92
CA SER A 119 11.37 12.70 -11.84
C SER A 119 11.94 14.04 -12.34
N SER A 120 12.17 14.15 -13.65
CA SER A 120 12.60 15.36 -14.33
C SER A 120 11.83 15.57 -15.64
N GLY A 121 11.73 16.83 -16.09
CA GLY A 121 11.08 17.14 -17.39
C GLY A 121 11.85 16.63 -18.62
N LYS A 122 13.03 16.02 -18.44
CA LYS A 122 13.83 15.41 -19.50
C LYS A 122 13.69 13.88 -19.53
N ASP A 123 13.04 13.29 -18.54
CA ASP A 123 12.93 11.85 -18.44
C ASP A 123 12.05 11.33 -19.59
N PRO A 124 12.47 10.24 -20.27
CA PRO A 124 11.67 9.67 -21.33
C PRO A 124 10.36 9.13 -20.76
N ILE A 125 9.26 9.44 -21.43
CA ILE A 125 7.93 8.91 -21.10
C ILE A 125 7.63 7.78 -22.07
N HIS A 126 7.48 6.58 -21.53
CA HIS A 126 7.15 5.39 -22.31
C HIS A 126 6.06 4.61 -21.60
N TRP A 127 5.00 4.27 -22.35
CA TRP A 127 3.95 3.37 -21.90
C TRP A 127 4.32 1.94 -22.26
N GLU A 128 4.38 1.09 -21.25
CA GLU A 128 4.51 -0.35 -21.38
C GLU A 128 3.14 -1.02 -21.32
N VAL A 129 3.03 -2.25 -21.82
CA VAL A 129 1.75 -2.99 -21.89
C VAL A 129 1.91 -4.43 -21.41
N ILE A 130 1.08 -4.83 -20.45
CA ILE A 130 0.90 -6.23 -20.05
C ILE A 130 -0.39 -6.75 -20.70
N ASN A 131 -0.24 -7.73 -21.59
CA ASN A 131 -1.36 -8.41 -22.23
C ASN A 131 -1.82 -9.58 -21.37
N VAL A 132 -3.03 -9.51 -20.82
CA VAL A 132 -3.55 -10.53 -19.87
C VAL A 132 -4.37 -11.60 -20.59
N GLY A 133 -5.07 -11.25 -21.67
CA GLY A 133 -5.83 -12.19 -22.50
C GLY A 133 -7.15 -12.69 -21.87
N LYS A 134 -7.43 -12.35 -20.62
CA LYS A 134 -8.71 -12.58 -19.92
C LYS A 134 -9.29 -11.24 -19.44
N THR A 135 -10.56 -11.24 -19.05
CA THR A 135 -11.20 -10.06 -18.46
C THR A 135 -10.61 -9.80 -17.07
N ILE A 136 -9.96 -8.67 -16.90
CA ILE A 136 -9.35 -8.19 -15.66
C ILE A 136 -10.46 -7.64 -14.76
N ILE A 137 -10.47 -8.13 -13.52
CA ILE A 137 -11.30 -7.56 -12.46
C ILE A 137 -10.54 -6.41 -11.80
N ASP A 138 -9.34 -6.72 -11.28
CA ASP A 138 -8.45 -5.78 -10.58
C ASP A 138 -7.01 -6.34 -10.49
N MET A 139 -6.08 -5.60 -9.90
CA MET A 139 -4.69 -6.01 -9.65
C MET A 139 -4.14 -5.51 -8.32
N GLY A 140 -3.15 -6.24 -7.79
CA GLY A 140 -2.31 -5.82 -6.67
C GLY A 140 -0.86 -5.68 -7.09
N LEU A 141 -0.15 -4.72 -6.52
CA LEU A 141 1.22 -4.38 -6.91
C LEU A 141 2.17 -4.50 -5.71
N CYS A 142 3.35 -5.06 -5.96
CA CYS A 142 4.47 -5.14 -5.00
C CYS A 142 5.79 -4.88 -5.73
N VAL A 143 5.86 -3.70 -6.36
CA VAL A 143 6.89 -3.37 -7.36
C VAL A 143 8.29 -3.26 -6.74
N TYR A 144 8.43 -2.50 -5.64
CA TYR A 144 9.74 -2.22 -5.07
C TYR A 144 10.33 -3.35 -4.24
N GLU A 145 9.47 -4.20 -3.70
CA GLU A 145 9.89 -5.31 -2.85
C GLU A 145 10.19 -6.56 -3.68
N HIS A 146 9.36 -6.84 -4.68
CA HIS A 146 9.40 -8.10 -5.41
C HIS A 146 9.31 -7.98 -6.93
N ASP A 147 9.21 -6.78 -7.51
CA ASP A 147 8.92 -6.64 -8.95
C ASP A 147 7.70 -7.48 -9.36
N LEU A 148 6.64 -7.40 -8.57
CA LEU A 148 5.50 -8.30 -8.64
C LEU A 148 4.20 -7.54 -8.96
N ILE A 149 3.41 -8.12 -9.86
CA ILE A 149 2.00 -7.78 -10.10
C ILE A 149 1.14 -9.05 -10.00
N ALA A 150 0.12 -8.98 -9.17
CA ALA A 150 -0.93 -9.97 -9.04
C ALA A 150 -2.17 -9.50 -9.80
N ILE A 151 -2.61 -10.23 -10.83
CA ILE A 151 -3.75 -9.84 -11.66
C ILE A 151 -4.91 -10.80 -11.39
N ILE A 152 -6.07 -10.26 -11.00
CA ILE A 152 -7.28 -11.05 -10.85
C ILE A 152 -8.09 -10.97 -12.14
N THR A 153 -8.42 -12.14 -12.67
CA THR A 153 -9.14 -12.27 -13.92
C THR A 153 -10.40 -13.09 -13.73
N THR A 154 -11.33 -12.93 -14.67
CA THR A 154 -12.51 -13.78 -14.76
C THR A 154 -12.75 -14.30 -16.17
N CYS A 155 -13.28 -15.51 -16.25
CA CYS A 155 -13.81 -16.09 -17.47
C CYS A 155 -15.09 -16.88 -17.19
N LEU A 156 -16.02 -16.86 -18.14
CA LEU A 156 -17.22 -17.69 -18.06
C LEU A 156 -16.84 -19.14 -18.34
N ASP A 157 -17.09 -20.01 -17.36
CA ASP A 157 -16.88 -21.45 -17.48
C ASP A 157 -18.13 -22.15 -18.08
N THR A 158 -17.92 -23.37 -18.55
CA THR A 158 -18.91 -24.31 -19.10
C THR A 158 -20.14 -24.50 -18.21
N ALA A 159 -19.97 -24.45 -16.89
CA ALA A 159 -21.05 -24.53 -15.91
C ALA A 159 -21.89 -23.25 -15.77
N ARG A 160 -21.65 -22.23 -16.60
CA ARG A 160 -22.23 -20.87 -16.50
C ARG A 160 -21.90 -20.17 -15.18
N THR A 161 -20.81 -20.56 -14.55
CA THR A 161 -20.17 -19.85 -13.43
C THR A 161 -19.01 -19.02 -13.95
N PHE A 162 -18.59 -18.03 -13.17
CA PHE A 162 -17.45 -17.19 -13.44
C PHE A 162 -16.25 -17.74 -12.67
N ASP A 163 -15.32 -18.35 -13.38
CA ASP A 163 -14.04 -18.76 -12.82
C ASP A 163 -13.23 -17.50 -12.51
N ILE A 164 -12.74 -17.40 -11.27
CA ILE A 164 -11.88 -16.31 -10.81
C ILE A 164 -10.47 -16.88 -10.61
N GLU A 165 -9.50 -16.31 -11.32
CA GLU A 165 -8.11 -16.75 -11.33
C GLU A 165 -7.19 -15.59 -10.93
N LEU A 166 -6.21 -15.91 -10.08
CA LEU A 166 -5.12 -15.03 -9.69
C LEU A 166 -3.87 -15.40 -10.51
N SER A 167 -3.34 -14.44 -11.27
CA SER A 167 -2.09 -14.57 -12.02
C SER A 167 -0.96 -13.82 -11.32
N ILE A 168 0.18 -14.49 -11.12
CA ILE A 168 1.38 -13.96 -10.43
C ILE A 168 2.48 -13.71 -11.48
N LEU A 169 2.71 -12.45 -11.80
CA LEU A 169 3.63 -12.03 -12.86
C LEU A 169 4.74 -11.12 -12.34
N LYS A 170 5.90 -11.19 -12.97
CA LYS A 170 6.97 -10.21 -12.81
C LYS A 170 6.54 -8.91 -13.50
N PHE A 171 6.44 -7.83 -12.73
CA PHE A 171 5.89 -6.56 -13.19
C PHE A 171 6.70 -5.96 -14.35
N SER A 172 8.04 -5.93 -14.25
CA SER A 172 8.91 -5.33 -15.26
C SER A 172 8.91 -6.05 -16.62
N THR A 173 8.51 -7.32 -16.68
CA THR A 173 8.53 -8.13 -17.91
C THR A 173 7.14 -8.57 -18.37
N GLY A 174 6.13 -8.50 -17.50
CA GLY A 174 4.81 -9.07 -17.74
C GLY A 174 4.80 -10.60 -17.86
N GLN A 175 5.91 -11.28 -17.54
CA GLN A 175 6.05 -12.74 -17.63
C GLN A 175 5.75 -13.42 -16.29
N PRO A 176 5.53 -14.74 -16.26
CA PRO A 176 5.38 -15.48 -15.00
C PRO A 176 6.50 -15.16 -13.99
N HIS A 177 6.15 -14.86 -12.74
CA HIS A 177 7.12 -14.44 -11.73
C HIS A 177 8.08 -15.58 -11.38
N PRO A 178 9.42 -15.42 -11.49
CA PRO A 178 10.39 -16.51 -11.38
C PRO A 178 10.42 -17.19 -9.99
N GLU A 179 9.98 -16.47 -8.96
CA GLU A 179 9.94 -16.97 -7.58
C GLU A 179 8.59 -17.59 -7.20
N ALA A 180 7.60 -17.53 -8.08
CA ALA A 180 6.30 -18.16 -7.87
C ALA A 180 6.36 -19.61 -8.35
N ARG A 181 6.09 -20.56 -7.46
CA ARG A 181 5.96 -21.98 -7.81
C ARG A 181 4.75 -22.19 -8.74
N GLU A 182 3.66 -21.48 -8.46
CA GLU A 182 2.43 -21.52 -9.23
C GLU A 182 2.08 -20.10 -9.68
N HIS A 183 2.07 -19.90 -10.99
CA HIS A 183 1.85 -18.58 -11.60
C HIS A 183 0.36 -18.27 -11.81
N LYS A 184 -0.49 -19.29 -11.76
CA LYS A 184 -1.94 -19.19 -11.90
C LYS A 184 -2.58 -19.98 -10.78
N ILE A 185 -3.35 -19.31 -9.96
CA ILE A 185 -4.01 -19.88 -8.80
C ILE A 185 -5.50 -19.72 -9.03
N HIS A 186 -6.24 -20.84 -9.06
CA HIS A 186 -7.69 -20.81 -9.02
C HIS A 186 -8.15 -20.28 -7.66
N VAL A 187 -8.98 -19.24 -7.67
CA VAL A 187 -9.48 -18.62 -6.43
C VAL A 187 -10.81 -19.23 -6.04
N LEU A 188 -11.83 -19.08 -6.89
CA LEU A 188 -13.16 -19.66 -6.68
C LEU A 188 -13.98 -19.64 -7.98
N ASN A 189 -15.02 -20.46 -8.01
CA ASN A 189 -16.09 -20.35 -9.00
C ASN A 189 -17.25 -19.51 -8.45
N SER A 190 -17.50 -18.36 -9.07
CA SER A 190 -18.53 -17.41 -8.67
C SER A 190 -19.81 -17.62 -9.48
N ARG A 191 -20.96 -17.47 -8.83
CA ARG A 191 -22.25 -17.38 -9.55
C ARG A 191 -22.50 -15.99 -10.13
N TRP A 192 -21.70 -15.01 -9.75
CA TRP A 192 -21.87 -13.60 -10.08
C TRP A 192 -20.66 -13.05 -10.85
N GLU A 193 -20.93 -12.30 -11.92
CA GLU A 193 -19.92 -11.87 -12.90
C GLU A 193 -18.90 -10.85 -12.36
N LYS A 194 -19.37 -9.87 -11.58
CA LYS A 194 -18.61 -8.64 -11.30
C LYS A 194 -18.35 -8.48 -9.80
N PRO A 195 -17.39 -9.22 -9.23
CA PRO A 195 -16.91 -8.91 -7.89
C PRO A 195 -16.17 -7.56 -7.89
N ALA A 196 -16.14 -6.95 -6.72
CA ALA A 196 -15.16 -5.94 -6.37
C ALA A 196 -14.11 -6.60 -5.47
N ILE A 197 -12.89 -6.05 -5.51
CA ILE A 197 -11.72 -6.67 -4.91
C ILE A 197 -10.97 -5.66 -4.04
N GLY A 198 -10.46 -6.13 -2.91
CA GLY A 198 -9.34 -5.51 -2.22
C GLY A 198 -8.15 -6.46 -2.27
N ILE A 199 -7.01 -6.01 -2.76
CA ILE A 199 -5.79 -6.84 -2.83
C ILE A 199 -4.59 -6.02 -2.39
N GLU A 200 -3.79 -6.57 -1.49
CA GLU A 200 -2.51 -5.99 -1.07
C GLU A 200 -1.48 -7.11 -0.91
N ILE A 201 -0.22 -6.78 -1.10
CA ILE A 201 0.90 -7.73 -1.03
C ILE A 201 2.02 -7.09 -0.20
N VAL A 202 2.50 -7.82 0.81
CA VAL A 202 3.66 -7.43 1.63
C VAL A 202 4.49 -8.67 1.92
N GLY A 203 5.78 -8.61 1.63
CA GLY A 203 6.66 -9.77 1.72
C GLY A 203 6.09 -10.95 0.95
N ASP A 204 6.02 -12.10 1.62
CA ASP A 204 5.51 -13.32 1.02
C ASP A 204 3.97 -13.43 1.07
N HIS A 205 3.28 -12.48 1.68
CA HIS A 205 1.84 -12.54 1.92
C HIS A 205 1.04 -11.74 0.90
N LEU A 206 0.12 -12.42 0.21
CA LEU A 206 -0.91 -11.82 -0.63
C LEU A 206 -2.25 -11.98 0.07
N VAL A 207 -2.92 -10.88 0.36
CA VAL A 207 -4.28 -10.90 0.93
C VAL A 207 -5.26 -10.40 -0.11
N LEU A 208 -6.35 -11.14 -0.29
CA LEU A 208 -7.41 -10.86 -1.24
C LEU A 208 -8.76 -10.87 -0.54
N VAL A 209 -9.52 -9.81 -0.72
CA VAL A 209 -10.91 -9.68 -0.31
C VAL A 209 -11.76 -9.65 -1.59
N ILE A 210 -12.70 -10.57 -1.73
CA ILE A 210 -13.69 -10.59 -2.81
C ILE A 210 -15.06 -10.32 -2.19
N TYR A 211 -15.75 -9.32 -2.70
CA TYR A 211 -17.12 -9.00 -2.30
C TYR A 211 -17.95 -8.62 -3.53
N TYR A 212 -19.27 -8.63 -3.39
CA TYR A 212 -20.15 -8.26 -4.49
C TYR A 212 -21.12 -7.16 -4.06
N LEU A 213 -21.47 -6.29 -5.00
CA LEU A 213 -22.50 -5.27 -4.81
C LEU A 213 -23.73 -5.64 -5.62
N ASN A 214 -24.33 -6.80 -5.28
CA ASN A 214 -25.55 -7.29 -5.95
C ASN A 214 -26.67 -7.56 -4.94
N ASN A 215 -27.88 -7.79 -5.46
CA ASN A 215 -29.11 -7.97 -4.66
C ASN A 215 -29.27 -9.37 -4.06
N PHE A 216 -28.37 -10.31 -4.39
CA PHE A 216 -28.37 -11.65 -3.82
C PHE A 216 -27.58 -11.74 -2.51
N ASN A 217 -26.98 -10.61 -2.08
CA ASN A 217 -26.26 -10.47 -0.83
C ASN A 217 -25.27 -11.61 -0.53
N PRO A 218 -24.34 -11.92 -1.45
CA PRO A 218 -23.38 -12.98 -1.22
C PRO A 218 -22.39 -12.60 -0.12
N ASP A 219 -21.93 -13.60 0.61
CA ASP A 219 -20.88 -13.42 1.61
C ASP A 219 -19.59 -12.91 0.96
N ASP A 220 -18.83 -12.13 1.73
CA ASP A 220 -17.50 -11.69 1.35
C ASP A 220 -16.51 -12.85 1.60
N HIS A 221 -15.51 -12.98 0.74
CA HIS A 221 -14.47 -14.01 0.86
C HIS A 221 -13.11 -13.35 1.10
N ILE A 222 -12.36 -13.88 2.07
CA ILE A 222 -11.04 -13.39 2.43
C ILE A 222 -10.06 -14.53 2.30
N PHE A 223 -9.04 -14.34 1.48
CA PHE A 223 -7.99 -15.31 1.21
C PHE A 223 -6.64 -14.71 1.57
N ILE A 224 -5.76 -15.53 2.15
CA ILE A 224 -4.37 -15.15 2.36
C ILE A 224 -3.48 -16.27 1.84
N TRP A 225 -2.63 -15.95 0.87
CA TRP A 225 -1.65 -16.87 0.32
C TRP A 225 -0.24 -16.48 0.71
N GLU A 226 0.61 -17.49 0.78
CA GLU A 226 2.04 -17.33 0.55
C GLU A 226 2.29 -17.41 -0.96
N TRP A 227 2.47 -16.26 -1.62
CA TRP A 227 2.39 -16.18 -3.09
C TRP A 227 3.55 -16.92 -3.79
N ARG A 228 4.72 -17.01 -3.15
CA ARG A 228 5.89 -17.74 -3.68
C ARG A 228 5.61 -19.23 -3.80
N THR A 229 5.00 -19.81 -2.77
CA THR A 229 4.75 -21.24 -2.70
C THR A 229 3.37 -21.61 -3.27
N GLY A 230 2.46 -20.65 -3.41
CA GLY A 230 1.06 -20.87 -3.76
C GLY A 230 0.23 -21.41 -2.59
N VAL A 231 0.81 -21.53 -1.39
CA VAL A 231 0.12 -22.11 -0.23
C VAL A 231 -0.96 -21.17 0.30
N LEU A 232 -2.21 -21.63 0.30
CA LEU A 232 -3.31 -20.95 0.99
C LEU A 232 -3.13 -21.09 2.50
N LYS A 233 -2.82 -19.98 3.18
CA LYS A 233 -2.60 -19.96 4.63
C LYS A 233 -3.92 -19.95 5.40
N THR A 234 -4.88 -19.17 4.91
CA THR A 234 -6.23 -19.03 5.46
C THR A 234 -7.24 -18.66 4.38
N HIS A 235 -8.46 -19.15 4.58
CA HIS A 235 -9.66 -18.70 3.87
C HIS A 235 -10.83 -18.68 4.84
N PHE A 236 -11.57 -17.56 4.88
CA PHE A 236 -12.83 -17.48 5.60
C PHE A 236 -13.84 -16.62 4.84
N THR A 237 -15.10 -16.78 5.19
CA THR A 237 -16.19 -15.94 4.69
C THR A 237 -16.69 -15.00 5.79
N ALA A 238 -17.24 -13.87 5.38
CA ALA A 238 -17.93 -12.94 6.26
C ALA A 238 -19.29 -12.57 5.64
N PRO A 239 -20.30 -12.22 6.46
CA PRO A 239 -21.59 -11.81 5.94
C PRO A 239 -21.45 -10.68 4.91
N TYR A 240 -22.36 -10.64 3.93
CA TYR A 240 -22.43 -9.60 2.90
C TYR A 240 -22.07 -8.19 3.38
N ARG A 241 -21.11 -7.54 2.69
CA ARG A 241 -20.64 -6.17 2.99
C ARG A 241 -20.06 -6.00 4.39
N THR A 242 -19.37 -7.01 4.90
CA THR A 242 -18.53 -6.88 6.09
C THR A 242 -17.21 -6.21 5.73
N TYR A 243 -16.49 -6.72 4.73
CA TYR A 243 -15.14 -6.25 4.38
C TYR A 243 -15.05 -5.91 2.88
N SER A 244 -14.59 -4.69 2.58
CA SER A 244 -14.46 -4.19 1.21
C SER A 244 -13.03 -3.79 0.82
N GLY A 245 -12.09 -3.81 1.77
CA GLY A 245 -10.71 -3.39 1.57
C GLY A 245 -9.83 -3.85 2.73
N LEU A 246 -8.54 -3.57 2.64
CA LEU A 246 -7.55 -3.96 3.62
C LEU A 246 -6.38 -2.98 3.68
N VAL A 247 -5.63 -3.01 4.78
CA VAL A 247 -4.29 -2.43 4.87
C VAL A 247 -3.38 -3.35 5.68
N PHE A 248 -2.13 -3.50 5.25
CA PHE A 248 -1.10 -4.10 6.11
C PHE A 248 -0.64 -3.07 7.16
N LEU A 249 -0.64 -3.49 8.42
CA LEU A 249 -0.08 -2.72 9.54
C LEU A 249 1.38 -3.10 9.78
N THR A 250 1.70 -4.38 9.62
CA THR A 250 3.07 -4.94 9.59
C THR A 250 3.07 -6.09 8.58
N GLU A 251 4.20 -6.75 8.35
CA GLU A 251 4.24 -7.97 7.53
C GLU A 251 3.24 -9.03 8.01
N HIS A 252 2.94 -9.11 9.32
CA HIS A 252 2.13 -10.18 9.89
C HIS A 252 0.77 -9.72 10.45
N LEU A 253 0.44 -8.43 10.31
CA LEU A 253 -0.83 -7.86 10.78
C LEU A 253 -1.56 -7.18 9.63
N VAL A 254 -2.81 -7.59 9.39
CA VAL A 254 -3.71 -6.99 8.42
C VAL A 254 -4.91 -6.39 9.14
N LEU A 255 -5.32 -5.21 8.72
CA LEU A 255 -6.54 -4.54 9.20
C LEU A 255 -7.59 -4.58 8.09
N LEU A 256 -8.77 -5.07 8.44
CA LEU A 256 -9.95 -5.11 7.59
C LEU A 256 -11.04 -4.20 8.21
N PRO A 257 -11.46 -3.12 7.54
CA PRO A 257 -12.55 -2.29 8.02
C PRO A 257 -13.88 -3.07 7.99
N ASN A 258 -14.50 -3.25 9.15
CA ASN A 258 -15.76 -3.96 9.30
C ASN A 258 -16.94 -3.00 9.22
N SER A 259 -17.61 -3.00 8.07
CA SER A 259 -18.76 -2.13 7.86
C SER A 259 -19.98 -2.59 8.66
N GLN A 260 -20.18 -3.88 8.89
CA GLN A 260 -21.35 -4.37 9.66
C GLN A 260 -21.29 -3.99 11.14
N LYS A 261 -20.09 -4.03 11.72
CA LYS A 261 -19.85 -3.74 13.15
C LYS A 261 -19.40 -2.30 13.42
N ASN A 262 -19.19 -1.49 12.37
CA ASN A 262 -18.61 -0.16 12.49
C ASN A 262 -17.30 -0.20 13.29
N SER A 263 -16.38 -1.10 12.90
CA SER A 263 -15.10 -1.32 13.59
C SER A 263 -13.95 -1.48 12.60
N LEU A 264 -12.71 -1.40 13.11
CA LEU A 264 -11.51 -1.81 12.39
C LEU A 264 -11.02 -3.13 13.01
N ASP A 265 -11.09 -4.21 12.23
CA ASP A 265 -10.76 -5.55 12.70
C ASP A 265 -9.33 -5.90 12.29
N ILE A 266 -8.48 -6.20 13.26
CA ILE A 266 -7.06 -6.53 13.07
C ILE A 266 -6.89 -8.03 13.19
N PHE A 267 -6.30 -8.64 12.17
CA PHE A 267 -6.00 -10.06 12.09
C PHE A 267 -4.50 -10.29 12.08
N ARG A 268 -4.08 -11.39 12.71
CA ARG A 268 -2.72 -11.90 12.57
C ARG A 268 -2.69 -12.89 11.40
N ILE A 269 -1.75 -12.69 10.49
CA ILE A 269 -1.51 -13.64 9.40
C ILE A 269 -0.85 -14.89 10.00
N PRO A 270 -1.42 -16.09 9.80
CA PRO A 270 -0.84 -17.34 10.30
C PRO A 270 0.56 -17.58 9.73
N SER A 271 1.48 -18.09 10.55
CA SER A 271 2.83 -18.46 10.08
C SER A 271 2.78 -19.69 9.15
N THR A 272 1.90 -20.66 9.42
CA THR A 272 1.68 -21.87 8.61
C THR A 272 0.22 -21.94 8.15
N SER A 273 -0.08 -22.83 7.19
CA SER A 273 -1.47 -23.14 6.84
C SER A 273 -2.26 -23.55 8.08
N SER A 274 -3.37 -22.87 8.32
CA SER A 274 -4.26 -23.11 9.46
C SER A 274 -5.68 -23.26 8.95
N ILE A 275 -5.94 -24.35 8.23
CA ILE A 275 -7.29 -24.67 7.75
C ILE A 275 -7.82 -25.80 8.66
N PRO A 276 -8.91 -25.59 9.43
CA PRO A 276 -9.78 -24.41 9.47
C PRO A 276 -9.20 -23.25 10.29
N THR A 277 -9.44 -22.03 9.85
CA THR A 277 -8.74 -20.84 10.35
C THR A 277 -9.55 -20.09 11.39
N PRO A 278 -8.93 -19.46 12.41
CA PRO A 278 -9.64 -18.59 13.33
C PRO A 278 -10.27 -17.43 12.54
N THR A 279 -11.59 -17.35 12.55
CA THR A 279 -12.36 -16.27 11.92
C THR A 279 -12.46 -15.03 12.80
N THR A 280 -11.91 -15.10 14.01
CA THR A 280 -11.97 -14.04 15.00
C THR A 280 -10.79 -13.09 14.86
N PRO A 281 -11.03 -11.77 14.78
CA PRO A 281 -9.95 -10.80 14.80
C PRO A 281 -9.18 -10.89 16.12
N LEU A 282 -7.88 -10.58 16.05
CA LEU A 282 -7.03 -10.41 17.23
C LEU A 282 -7.52 -9.23 18.08
N LEU A 283 -7.95 -8.16 17.42
CA LEU A 283 -8.44 -6.94 18.04
C LEU A 283 -9.47 -6.29 17.13
N SER A 284 -10.58 -5.81 17.70
CA SER A 284 -11.57 -5.00 16.99
C SER A 284 -11.66 -3.63 17.65
N LEU A 285 -11.33 -2.59 16.89
CA LEU A 285 -11.39 -1.20 17.34
C LEU A 285 -12.73 -0.61 16.91
N ALA A 286 -13.62 -0.33 17.87
CA ALA A 286 -14.91 0.29 17.56
C ALA A 286 -14.70 1.72 17.03
N LEU A 287 -15.37 2.05 15.92
CA LEU A 287 -15.48 3.42 15.43
C LEU A 287 -16.55 4.18 16.24
N PRO A 288 -16.51 5.53 16.23
CA PRO A 288 -17.52 6.33 16.91
C PRO A 288 -18.94 5.92 16.53
N ALA A 289 -19.83 5.91 17.53
CA ALA A 289 -21.24 5.58 17.33
C ALA A 289 -21.88 6.57 16.35
N LEU A 290 -22.67 6.05 15.41
CA LEU A 290 -23.44 6.87 14.48
C LEU A 290 -24.74 7.35 15.13
N ALA A 291 -25.25 8.49 14.67
CA ALA A 291 -26.55 8.99 15.11
C ALA A 291 -27.68 8.00 14.77
N ASN A 292 -28.77 8.05 15.54
CA ASN A 292 -29.95 7.19 15.32
C ASN A 292 -30.45 7.25 13.86
N GLY A 293 -30.77 6.09 13.29
CA GLY A 293 -31.21 5.97 11.90
C GLY A 293 -30.10 6.09 10.85
N ARG A 294 -28.82 6.09 11.27
CA ARG A 294 -27.66 6.03 10.38
C ARG A 294 -27.00 4.66 10.46
N ALA A 295 -26.47 4.22 9.32
CA ALA A 295 -25.71 2.98 9.22
C ALA A 295 -24.49 3.15 8.33
N PRO A 296 -23.38 2.44 8.58
CA PRO A 296 -22.27 2.36 7.63
C PRO A 296 -22.73 1.64 6.36
N GLY A 297 -22.40 2.21 5.19
CA GLY A 297 -22.66 1.61 3.88
C GLY A 297 -21.44 0.93 3.26
N GLY A 298 -20.26 1.28 3.74
CA GLY A 298 -18.96 0.76 3.31
C GLY A 298 -17.84 1.61 3.90
N ILE A 299 -16.74 0.96 4.25
CA ILE A 299 -15.54 1.62 4.75
C ILE A 299 -14.39 1.27 3.81
N SER A 300 -13.91 2.25 3.05
CA SER A 300 -12.69 2.09 2.26
C SER A 300 -11.47 2.51 3.07
N CYS A 301 -10.33 1.91 2.74
CA CYS A 301 -9.06 2.22 3.37
C CYS A 301 -7.92 2.21 2.34
N ARG A 302 -6.87 3.00 2.60
CA ARG A 302 -5.60 2.95 1.87
C ARG A 302 -4.48 3.40 2.79
N ALA A 303 -3.31 2.81 2.64
CA ALA A 303 -2.10 3.23 3.35
C ALA A 303 -0.88 3.00 2.47
N GLU A 304 -0.06 4.02 2.26
CA GLU A 304 1.14 3.96 1.43
C GLU A 304 2.28 4.76 2.10
N PRO A 305 3.55 4.32 2.00
CA PRO A 305 3.97 3.04 1.42
C PRO A 305 3.51 1.85 2.27
N ASN A 306 3.35 0.67 1.70
CA ASN A 306 3.18 -0.57 2.48
C ASN A 306 4.45 -0.91 3.30
N PRO A 307 4.32 -1.67 4.40
CA PRO A 307 5.47 -2.28 5.07
C PRO A 307 6.27 -3.15 4.10
N ILE A 308 7.55 -3.35 4.40
CA ILE A 308 8.46 -4.18 3.62
C ILE A 308 8.99 -5.28 4.55
N ALA A 309 9.06 -6.52 4.08
CA ALA A 309 9.61 -7.63 4.85
C ALA A 309 11.10 -7.42 5.13
N GLN A 310 11.59 -7.90 6.27
CA GLN A 310 13.00 -7.71 6.64
C GLN A 310 13.96 -8.45 5.69
N SER A 311 13.48 -9.48 4.99
CA SER A 311 14.25 -10.34 4.09
C SER A 311 14.34 -9.83 2.64
N SER A 312 13.61 -8.77 2.27
CA SER A 312 13.48 -8.31 0.88
C SER A 312 14.49 -7.22 0.45
N ASP A 313 15.66 -7.19 1.10
CA ASP A 313 16.73 -6.22 0.82
C ASP A 313 17.55 -6.57 -0.44
N ARG A 314 16.87 -6.71 -1.59
CA ARG A 314 17.51 -6.90 -2.89
C ARG A 314 17.70 -5.57 -3.61
N ASP A 315 18.89 -5.27 -4.09
CA ASP A 315 19.08 -4.12 -5.00
C ASP A 315 18.44 -4.45 -6.35
N ASP A 316 17.36 -3.76 -6.68
CA ASP A 316 16.64 -3.90 -7.96
C ASP A 316 16.73 -2.55 -8.72
N VAL A 317 16.76 -2.64 -10.05
CA VAL A 317 16.65 -1.49 -10.96
C VAL A 317 15.36 -0.69 -10.70
N LEU A 318 14.32 -1.34 -10.18
CA LEU A 318 13.06 -0.68 -9.83
C LEU A 318 13.12 0.12 -8.53
N LYS A 319 14.11 -0.11 -7.66
CA LYS A 319 14.20 0.61 -6.39
C LYS A 319 14.48 2.10 -6.63
N PRO A 320 13.78 2.99 -5.92
CA PRO A 320 13.96 4.43 -6.07
C PRO A 320 15.38 4.84 -5.67
N ARG A 321 16.01 5.74 -6.44
CA ARG A 321 17.40 6.22 -6.20
C ARG A 321 17.47 7.59 -5.50
N ARG A 322 16.32 8.15 -5.12
CA ARG A 322 16.22 9.42 -4.36
C ARG A 322 16.91 9.33 -3.00
N GLY A 323 17.36 10.45 -2.43
CA GLY A 323 18.17 10.46 -1.21
C GLY A 323 17.53 9.83 0.03
N PHE A 324 16.20 9.84 0.11
CA PHE A 324 15.42 9.40 1.27
C PHE A 324 14.16 8.65 0.81
N LEU A 325 13.60 7.81 1.67
CA LEU A 325 12.35 7.09 1.46
C LEU A 325 11.34 7.49 2.54
N ALA A 326 10.05 7.43 2.23
CA ALA A 326 9.03 7.53 3.27
C ALA A 326 9.14 6.29 4.17
N ASP A 327 9.04 6.48 5.49
CA ASP A 327 9.05 5.37 6.44
C ASP A 327 7.66 4.72 6.48
N ALA A 328 7.60 3.43 6.11
CA ALA A 328 6.35 2.69 6.14
C ALA A 328 5.78 2.58 7.56
N GLU A 329 6.59 2.46 8.61
CA GLU A 329 6.05 2.38 9.97
C GLU A 329 5.32 3.67 10.38
N GLN A 330 5.76 4.81 9.83
CA GLN A 330 5.20 6.13 10.10
C GLN A 330 4.10 6.56 9.12
N ALA A 331 3.81 5.73 8.11
CA ALA A 331 2.81 6.02 7.09
C ALA A 331 1.44 6.30 7.72
N ILE A 332 0.61 7.04 6.99
CA ILE A 332 -0.78 7.28 7.39
C ILE A 332 -1.69 6.25 6.73
N CYS A 333 -2.65 5.76 7.51
CA CYS A 333 -3.80 5.02 7.05
C CYS A 333 -4.97 5.99 6.90
N ILE A 334 -5.55 6.05 5.71
CA ILE A 334 -6.72 6.87 5.39
C ILE A 334 -7.92 5.95 5.35
N PHE A 335 -8.97 6.29 6.09
CA PHE A 335 -10.23 5.57 6.11
C PHE A 335 -11.35 6.49 5.68
N THR A 336 -12.22 6.00 4.80
CA THR A 336 -13.37 6.75 4.32
C THR A 336 -14.64 5.93 4.55
N VAL A 337 -15.47 6.41 5.47
CA VAL A 337 -16.72 5.79 5.89
C VAL A 337 -17.86 6.44 5.14
N ARG A 338 -18.58 5.66 4.33
CA ARG A 338 -19.86 6.09 3.76
C ARG A 338 -20.95 5.85 4.79
N VAL A 339 -21.54 6.91 5.31
CA VAL A 339 -22.65 6.86 6.26
C VAL A 339 -23.96 6.99 5.48
N LEU A 340 -24.76 5.93 5.50
CA LEU A 340 -26.10 5.90 4.92
C LEU A 340 -27.09 6.58 5.87
N GLY A 341 -27.97 7.37 5.30
CA GLY A 341 -29.02 8.11 5.99
C GLY A 341 -30.43 7.70 5.60
N VAL A 342 -31.34 8.66 5.77
CA VAL A 342 -32.75 8.49 5.43
C VAL A 342 -32.90 8.32 3.93
N GLN A 343 -33.62 7.26 3.54
CA GLN A 343 -34.05 7.03 2.18
C GLN A 343 -35.39 7.75 1.96
N LEU A 344 -35.42 8.67 0.99
CA LEU A 344 -36.63 9.39 0.56
C LEU A 344 -36.96 8.95 -0.87
N GLY A 345 -37.88 8.01 -1.00
CA GLY A 345 -38.18 7.35 -2.28
C GLY A 345 -36.96 6.61 -2.83
N ASN A 346 -36.50 6.99 -4.03
CA ASN A 346 -35.32 6.39 -4.68
C ASN A 346 -34.00 7.09 -4.31
N PHE A 347 -34.05 8.18 -3.52
CA PHE A 347 -32.85 8.93 -3.14
C PHE A 347 -32.35 8.47 -1.78
N GLN A 348 -31.14 7.94 -1.76
CA GLN A 348 -30.41 7.61 -0.53
C GLN A 348 -29.49 8.77 -0.18
N PHE A 349 -29.86 9.55 0.84
CA PHE A 349 -28.99 10.58 1.37
C PHE A 349 -27.90 9.93 2.23
N GLY A 350 -26.66 10.36 2.05
CA GLY A 350 -25.53 9.87 2.83
C GLY A 350 -24.45 10.93 2.99
N HIS A 351 -23.59 10.72 3.97
CA HIS A 351 -22.41 11.55 4.20
C HIS A 351 -21.16 10.68 4.09
N THR A 352 -20.06 11.29 3.66
CA THR A 352 -18.76 10.65 3.68
C THR A 352 -17.94 11.27 4.79
N PHE A 353 -17.42 10.44 5.68
CA PHE A 353 -16.50 10.85 6.74
C PHE A 353 -15.13 10.23 6.48
N THR A 354 -14.10 11.07 6.39
CA THR A 354 -12.71 10.63 6.22
C THR A 354 -11.93 10.93 7.48
N PHE A 355 -11.20 9.94 7.98
CA PHE A 355 -10.25 10.12 9.08
C PHE A 355 -8.91 9.47 8.74
N ILE A 356 -7.88 9.93 9.43
CA ILE A 356 -6.49 9.56 9.18
C ILE A 356 -5.88 9.11 10.50
N VAL A 357 -5.12 8.03 10.47
CA VAL A 357 -4.41 7.48 11.64
C VAL A 357 -2.98 7.15 11.22
N HIS A 358 -1.99 7.40 12.06
CA HIS A 358 -0.64 6.87 11.82
C HIS A 358 -0.65 5.34 11.98
N ARG A 359 -0.04 4.62 11.04
CA ARG A 359 0.05 3.15 11.07
C ARG A 359 0.65 2.64 12.39
N HIS A 360 1.74 3.25 12.87
CA HIS A 360 2.35 2.86 14.15
C HIS A 360 1.38 2.94 15.34
N ALA A 361 0.38 3.83 15.31
CA ALA A 361 -0.59 3.96 16.39
C ALA A 361 -1.56 2.76 16.43
N LEU A 362 -1.76 2.08 15.30
CA LEU A 362 -2.56 0.85 15.19
C LEU A 362 -1.75 -0.40 15.54
N VAL A 363 -0.42 -0.34 15.45
CA VAL A 363 0.49 -1.44 15.80
C VAL A 363 0.77 -1.48 17.31
N ASN A 364 0.91 -0.32 17.95
CA ASN A 364 1.32 -0.18 19.35
C ASN A 364 0.14 -0.13 20.35
N ILE A 365 -1.02 -0.70 19.99
CA ILE A 365 -2.23 -0.68 20.84
C ILE A 365 -2.10 -1.63 22.03
#